data_AF-A0A1A7MF48-F1
#
_entry.id   AF-A0A1A7MF48-F1
#
_cell.length_a   1.000
_cell.length_b   1.000
_cell.length_c   1.000
_cell.angle_alpha   90.00
_cell.angle_beta   90.00
_cell.angle_gamma   90.00
#
_symmetry.space_group_name_H-M   'P 1'
#
loop_
_entity.id
_entity.type
_entity.pdbx_description
1 polymer ?
#
loop_
_entity_poly.entity_id
_entity_poly.type
_entity_poly.pdbx_seq_one_letter_code
_entity_poly.pdbx_strand_id
1 'polypeptide(L)'
;MRNCHSLRPGQHLADRYPIHVRYAATEIENAKSARARGSYLRVSFKNTRETAQAINGWKVTRALQYLENVKNHAEAVPMRRYAGSTGRTAQGKQFGVSKARWPVKSAEFILSLLKNAEANADTKGLDTSNLIVKHIQVNQAPKQRRRTYRAHGRINPYMSNPCHIEMILTEGEEVVQKAPEAVAREGARLNTRQRAQRNRRAITAA
;
A
#
# COMPACT_ATOMS: atom_id res chain seq x y z
N MET A 1 62.95 -10.80 7.10
CA MET A 1 61.83 -11.66 7.59
C MET A 1 60.74 -10.74 8.11
N ARG A 2 59.66 -10.50 7.35
CA ARG A 2 58.60 -9.57 7.74
C ARG A 2 57.52 -10.34 8.51
N ASN A 3 57.30 -9.93 9.76
CA ASN A 3 56.33 -10.51 10.68
C ASN A 3 54.92 -10.51 10.08
N CYS A 4 54.38 -11.71 9.89
CA CYS A 4 52.98 -11.98 9.61
C CYS A 4 52.13 -11.51 10.81
N HIS A 5 51.50 -10.34 10.70
CA HIS A 5 50.41 -9.98 11.61
C HIS A 5 49.19 -10.83 11.25
N SER A 6 48.84 -11.71 12.18
CA SER A 6 47.65 -12.56 12.17
C SER A 6 46.39 -11.69 12.10
N LEU A 7 45.71 -11.71 10.95
CA LEU A 7 44.35 -11.20 10.84
C LEU A 7 43.44 -12.09 11.68
N ARG A 8 42.85 -11.52 12.74
CA ARG A 8 41.83 -12.19 13.57
C ARG A 8 40.66 -12.63 12.69
N PRO A 9 40.24 -13.91 12.72
CA PRO A 9 39.03 -14.35 12.06
C PRO A 9 37.82 -13.97 12.94
N GLY A 10 36.87 -13.22 12.40
CA GLY A 10 35.58 -13.00 13.09
C GLY A 10 35.04 -11.57 13.17
N GLN A 11 35.34 -10.69 12.22
CA GLN A 11 34.54 -9.46 12.05
C GLN A 11 33.60 -9.63 10.88
N HIS A 12 32.32 -9.86 11.20
CA HIS A 12 31.20 -9.92 10.27
C HIS A 12 31.26 -8.70 9.33
N LEU A 13 31.39 -8.94 8.02
CA LEU A 13 31.40 -7.89 7.00
C LEU A 13 30.07 -7.08 6.93
N ALA A 14 29.04 -7.48 7.67
CA ALA A 14 27.72 -6.84 7.67
C ALA A 14 27.68 -5.49 8.41
N ASP A 15 28.61 -5.24 9.35
CA ASP A 15 28.58 -4.03 10.19
C ASP A 15 29.36 -2.84 9.60
N ARG A 16 30.12 -3.05 8.51
CA ARG A 16 31.00 -2.01 7.95
C ARG A 16 30.31 -1.01 7.03
N TYR A 17 29.13 -1.32 6.52
CA TYR A 17 28.29 -0.37 5.80
C TYR A 17 26.83 -0.74 6.09
N PRO A 18 26.08 0.03 6.91
CA PRO A 18 24.63 -0.14 6.95
C PRO A 18 24.13 -0.02 5.51
N ILE A 19 23.58 -1.10 4.98
CA ILE A 19 22.92 -1.09 3.68
C ILE A 19 21.72 -0.15 3.82
N HIS A 20 21.93 1.13 3.50
CA HIS A 20 20.90 2.15 3.58
C HIS A 20 19.90 1.89 2.47
N VAL A 21 18.84 1.17 2.82
CA VAL A 21 17.75 0.87 1.92
C VAL A 21 16.89 2.13 1.79
N ARG A 22 16.88 2.71 0.58
CA ARG A 22 16.07 3.88 0.26
C ARG A 22 14.65 3.45 -0.12
N TYR A 23 13.67 4.18 0.44
CA TYR A 23 12.27 4.11 0.04
C TYR A 23 12.04 5.00 -1.18
N ALA A 24 11.06 4.67 -2.02
CA ALA A 24 10.75 5.48 -3.19
C ALA A 24 10.16 6.84 -2.80
N ALA A 25 9.21 6.85 -1.86
CA ALA A 25 8.62 8.08 -1.34
C ALA A 25 9.52 8.73 -0.29
N THR A 26 10.11 9.88 -0.63
CA THR A 26 11.00 10.65 0.25
C THR A 26 10.34 11.90 0.83
N GLU A 27 9.25 12.37 0.23
CA GLU A 27 8.54 13.60 0.60
C GLU A 27 7.73 13.49 1.90
N ILE A 28 7.52 12.29 2.43
CA ILE A 28 6.74 12.07 3.65
C ILE A 28 7.61 12.33 4.88
N GLU A 29 7.14 13.23 5.75
CA GLU A 29 7.81 13.59 7.01
C GLU A 29 8.09 12.36 7.88
N ASN A 30 9.36 12.18 8.28
CA ASN A 30 9.79 11.02 9.07
C ASN A 30 9.29 11.03 10.52
N ALA A 31 9.01 12.21 11.07
CA ALA A 31 8.57 12.37 12.45
C ALA A 31 7.16 11.78 12.65
N LYS A 32 6.24 12.06 11.73
CA LYS A 32 4.84 11.62 11.78
C LYS A 32 4.56 10.33 11.01
N SER A 33 5.59 9.58 10.66
CA SER A 33 5.45 8.39 9.83
C SER A 33 6.22 7.19 10.34
N ALA A 34 5.63 6.00 10.21
CA ALA A 34 6.28 4.73 10.48
C ALA A 34 6.51 3.98 9.16
N ARG A 35 7.69 3.37 9.01
CA ARG A 35 8.09 2.69 7.78
C ARG A 35 8.30 1.20 8.05
N ALA A 36 7.92 0.37 7.09
CA ALA A 36 8.25 -1.06 7.10
C ALA A 36 8.57 -1.55 5.68
N ARG A 37 9.41 -2.59 5.58
CA ARG A 37 9.81 -3.16 4.30
C ARG A 37 10.08 -4.65 4.42
N GLY A 38 9.67 -5.39 3.39
CA GLY A 38 10.08 -6.77 3.18
C GLY A 38 10.83 -6.89 1.85
N SER A 39 12.03 -7.47 1.86
CA SER A 39 12.86 -7.64 0.67
C SER A 39 13.00 -9.11 0.29
N TYR A 40 13.09 -9.39 -1.02
CA TYR A 40 13.26 -10.74 -1.56
C TYR A 40 12.18 -11.72 -1.11
N LEU A 41 10.94 -11.23 -0.91
CA LEU A 41 9.83 -12.05 -0.45
C LEU A 41 9.42 -13.04 -1.54
N ARG A 42 9.36 -14.33 -1.19
CA ARG A 42 8.98 -15.39 -2.12
C ARG A 42 7.46 -15.50 -2.26
N VAL A 43 6.86 -14.45 -2.80
CA VAL A 43 5.43 -14.32 -3.10
C VAL A 43 5.25 -13.74 -4.50
N SER A 44 4.10 -14.00 -5.13
CA SER A 44 3.82 -13.55 -6.50
C SER A 44 3.69 -12.03 -6.57
N PHE A 45 4.65 -11.37 -7.21
CA PHE A 45 4.62 -9.93 -7.46
C PHE A 45 3.25 -9.42 -7.96
N LYS A 46 2.65 -10.11 -8.94
CA LYS A 46 1.38 -9.66 -9.56
C LYS A 46 0.23 -9.65 -8.56
N ASN A 47 0.11 -10.71 -7.77
CA ASN A 47 -0.97 -10.82 -6.78
C ASN A 47 -0.76 -9.81 -5.66
N THR A 48 0.46 -9.72 -5.14
CA THR A 48 0.82 -8.81 -4.07
C THR A 48 0.62 -7.35 -4.47
N ARG A 49 0.87 -6.98 -5.74
CA ARG A 49 0.59 -5.65 -6.26
C ARG A 49 -0.91 -5.32 -6.23
N GLU A 50 -1.78 -6.23 -6.64
CA GLU A 50 -3.23 -5.97 -6.59
C GLU A 50 -3.72 -5.88 -5.13
N THR A 51 -3.24 -6.77 -4.25
CA THR A 51 -3.60 -6.74 -2.82
C THR A 51 -3.12 -5.46 -2.14
N ALA A 52 -1.89 -5.03 -2.40
CA ALA A 52 -1.35 -3.80 -1.85
C ALA A 52 -2.12 -2.56 -2.31
N GLN A 53 -2.51 -2.52 -3.59
CA GLN A 53 -3.28 -1.40 -4.13
C GLN A 53 -4.72 -1.34 -3.59
N ALA A 54 -5.28 -2.47 -3.15
CA ALA A 54 -6.62 -2.50 -2.53
C ALA A 54 -6.66 -1.77 -1.18
N ILE A 55 -5.57 -1.83 -0.41
CA ILE A 55 -5.47 -1.22 0.94
C ILE A 55 -4.81 0.17 0.94
N ASN A 56 -4.41 0.68 -0.23
CA ASN A 56 -3.72 1.96 -0.33
C ASN A 56 -4.66 3.11 0.06
N GLY A 57 -4.26 3.93 1.04
CA GLY A 57 -5.05 5.04 1.56
C GLY A 57 -6.07 4.66 2.64
N TRP A 58 -6.11 3.42 3.11
CA TRP A 58 -7.05 3.00 4.16
C TRP A 58 -6.49 3.23 5.56
N LYS A 59 -7.40 3.33 6.55
CA LYS A 59 -7.04 3.19 7.96
C LYS A 59 -6.48 1.80 8.23
N VAL A 60 -5.45 1.70 9.07
CA VAL A 60 -4.75 0.43 9.35
C VAL A 60 -5.71 -0.62 9.94
N THR A 61 -6.61 -0.22 10.85
CA THR A 61 -7.63 -1.10 11.44
C THR A 61 -8.52 -1.78 10.41
N ARG A 62 -9.05 -1.02 9.45
CA ARG A 62 -9.85 -1.56 8.33
C ARG A 62 -9.02 -2.46 7.42
N ALA A 63 -7.77 -2.08 7.15
CA ALA A 63 -6.87 -2.86 6.30
C ALA A 63 -6.53 -4.23 6.93
N LEU A 64 -6.29 -4.29 8.24
CA LEU A 64 -6.08 -5.54 8.97
C LEU A 64 -7.29 -6.47 8.85
N GLN A 65 -8.48 -5.97 9.17
CA GLN A 65 -9.72 -6.75 9.06
C GLN A 65 -9.96 -7.24 7.63
N TYR A 66 -9.73 -6.39 6.63
CA TYR A 66 -9.87 -6.74 5.22
C TYR A 66 -8.97 -7.90 4.82
N LEU A 67 -7.70 -7.85 5.20
CA LEU A 67 -6.73 -8.89 4.84
C LEU A 67 -7.02 -10.22 5.54
N GLU A 68 -7.54 -10.18 6.77
CA GLU A 68 -8.04 -11.38 7.47
C GLU A 68 -9.27 -11.96 6.75
N ASN A 69 -10.22 -11.11 6.36
CA ASN A 69 -11.39 -11.52 5.57
C ASN A 69 -10.99 -12.12 4.21
N VAL A 70 -9.94 -11.62 3.57
CA VAL A 70 -9.39 -12.17 2.32
C VAL A 70 -8.81 -13.57 2.54
N LYS A 71 -8.12 -13.82 3.66
CA LYS A 71 -7.65 -15.17 4.00
C LYS A 71 -8.81 -16.15 4.19
N ASN A 72 -9.89 -15.68 4.83
CA ASN A 72 -11.10 -16.45 5.09
C ASN A 72 -12.07 -16.50 3.89
N HIS A 73 -11.70 -15.92 2.75
CA HIS A 73 -12.51 -15.85 1.52
C HIS A 73 -13.85 -15.09 1.67
N ALA A 74 -14.00 -14.29 2.73
CA ALA A 74 -15.18 -13.47 2.98
C ALA A 74 -15.20 -12.20 2.12
N GLU A 75 -14.04 -11.57 1.92
CA GLU A 75 -13.86 -10.42 1.01
C GLU A 75 -12.83 -10.77 -0.08
N ALA A 76 -13.00 -10.26 -1.31
CA ALA A 76 -12.08 -10.52 -2.41
C ALA A 76 -11.20 -9.31 -2.73
N VAL A 77 -10.01 -9.59 -3.27
CA VAL A 77 -9.09 -8.59 -3.82
C VAL A 77 -9.47 -8.25 -5.26
N PRO A 78 -9.76 -6.98 -5.58
CA PRO A 78 -10.06 -6.56 -6.94
C PRO A 78 -8.81 -6.70 -7.83
N MET A 79 -8.93 -7.42 -8.94
CA MET A 79 -7.83 -7.56 -9.90
C MET A 79 -7.99 -6.52 -11.00
N ARG A 80 -7.14 -5.48 -11.00
CA ARG A 80 -7.23 -4.36 -11.94
C ARG A 80 -6.23 -4.47 -13.10
N ARG A 81 -4.92 -4.45 -12.82
CA ARG A 81 -3.89 -4.49 -13.89
C ARG A 81 -3.62 -5.92 -14.35
N TYR A 82 -3.47 -6.84 -13.41
CA TYR A 82 -3.18 -8.25 -13.70
C TYR A 82 -4.43 -9.12 -13.71
N ALA A 83 -5.43 -8.76 -14.51
CA ALA A 83 -6.75 -9.41 -14.57
C ALA A 83 -6.95 -10.34 -15.80
N GLY A 84 -5.86 -10.71 -16.48
CA GLY A 84 -5.87 -11.60 -17.65
C GLY A 84 -6.41 -12.98 -17.29
N SER A 85 -7.40 -13.46 -18.06
CA SER A 85 -8.06 -14.77 -17.88
C SER A 85 -8.43 -15.13 -16.44
N THR A 86 -8.76 -14.12 -15.63
CA THR A 86 -9.17 -14.29 -14.24
C THR A 86 -10.68 -14.47 -14.15
N GLY A 87 -11.11 -15.39 -13.27
CA GLY A 87 -12.53 -15.65 -12.99
C GLY A 87 -13.27 -14.41 -12.46
N ARG A 88 -14.59 -14.43 -12.61
CA ARG A 88 -15.48 -13.38 -12.11
C ARG A 88 -16.09 -13.82 -10.78
N THR A 89 -16.27 -12.89 -9.84
CA THR A 89 -16.89 -13.17 -8.54
C THR A 89 -17.83 -12.04 -8.13
N ALA A 90 -18.90 -12.36 -7.41
CA ALA A 90 -19.87 -11.37 -6.94
C ALA A 90 -19.26 -10.38 -5.93
N GLN A 91 -18.26 -10.82 -5.14
CA GLN A 91 -17.56 -9.99 -4.16
C GLN A 91 -16.81 -8.81 -4.79
N GLY A 92 -16.47 -8.87 -6.09
CA GLY A 92 -15.88 -7.75 -6.81
C GLY A 92 -16.79 -6.52 -6.92
N LYS A 93 -18.11 -6.69 -6.75
CA LYS A 93 -19.10 -5.59 -6.84
C LYS A 93 -18.82 -4.46 -5.84
N GLN A 94 -18.33 -4.78 -4.64
CA GLN A 94 -17.93 -3.79 -3.63
C GLN A 94 -16.91 -2.77 -4.16
N PHE A 95 -16.06 -3.20 -5.10
CA PHE A 95 -15.00 -2.37 -5.69
C PHE A 95 -15.31 -1.95 -7.13
N GLY A 96 -16.54 -2.18 -7.61
CA GLY A 96 -16.96 -1.88 -8.98
C GLY A 96 -16.28 -2.74 -10.05
N VAL A 97 -15.75 -3.92 -9.70
CA VAL A 97 -15.06 -4.81 -10.65
C VAL A 97 -15.76 -6.16 -10.77
N SER A 98 -15.73 -6.76 -11.95
CA SER A 98 -16.24 -8.12 -12.15
C SER A 98 -15.21 -9.21 -11.79
N LYS A 99 -13.92 -8.89 -11.87
CA LYS A 99 -12.81 -9.83 -11.67
C LYS A 99 -12.13 -9.58 -10.32
N ALA A 100 -12.17 -10.57 -9.43
CA ALA A 100 -11.54 -10.53 -8.12
C ALA A 100 -11.09 -11.92 -7.69
N ARG A 101 -10.12 -12.00 -6.77
CA ARG A 101 -9.54 -13.26 -6.26
C ARG A 101 -9.18 -13.17 -4.77
N TRP A 102 -8.83 -14.30 -4.17
CA TRP A 102 -8.34 -14.41 -2.79
C TRP A 102 -6.87 -14.84 -2.75
N PRO A 103 -5.91 -13.91 -2.91
CA PRO A 103 -4.49 -14.23 -2.86
C PRO A 103 -3.98 -14.40 -1.42
N VAL A 104 -4.32 -15.52 -0.77
CA VAL A 104 -4.03 -15.82 0.66
C VAL A 104 -2.58 -15.53 1.04
N LYS A 105 -1.62 -16.10 0.31
CA LYS A 105 -0.19 -15.90 0.58
C LYS A 105 0.21 -14.41 0.52
N SER A 106 -0.35 -13.64 -0.41
CA SER A 106 -0.03 -12.20 -0.49
C SER A 106 -0.61 -11.42 0.68
N ALA A 107 -1.84 -11.76 1.10
CA ALA A 107 -2.48 -11.15 2.25
C ALA A 107 -1.69 -11.42 3.55
N GLU A 108 -1.17 -12.62 3.74
CA GLU A 108 -0.35 -12.97 4.92
C GLU A 108 0.93 -12.13 5.04
N PHE A 109 1.70 -12.00 3.95
CA PHE A 109 2.93 -11.19 3.96
C PHE A 109 2.64 -9.70 4.18
N ILE A 110 1.56 -9.17 3.60
CA ILE A 110 1.17 -7.77 3.79
C ILE A 110 0.67 -7.54 5.23
N LEU A 111 -0.12 -8.46 5.78
CA LEU A 111 -0.60 -8.38 7.16
C LEU A 111 0.55 -8.41 8.16
N SER A 112 1.53 -9.29 7.95
CA SER A 112 2.75 -9.32 8.77
C SER A 112 3.54 -8.01 8.70
N LEU A 113 3.65 -7.40 7.51
CA LEU A 113 4.31 -6.10 7.36
C LEU A 113 3.53 -4.95 8.00
N LEU A 114 2.19 -4.97 7.96
CA LEU A 114 1.35 -3.96 8.63
C LEU A 114 1.52 -4.03 10.15
N LYS A 115 1.50 -5.22 10.74
CA LYS A 115 1.75 -5.40 12.18
C LYS A 115 3.13 -4.90 12.61
N ASN A 116 4.14 -5.11 11.76
CA ASN A 116 5.48 -4.56 11.99
C ASN A 116 5.49 -3.02 11.88
N ALA A 117 4.80 -2.46 10.89
CA ALA A 117 4.69 -1.01 10.73
C ALA A 117 3.94 -0.34 11.90
N GLU A 118 2.92 -1.01 12.45
CA GLU A 118 2.17 -0.59 13.63
C GLU A 118 3.05 -0.61 14.88
N ALA A 119 3.83 -1.67 15.11
CA ALA A 119 4.81 -1.72 16.19
C ALA A 119 5.89 -0.61 16.05
N ASN A 120 6.31 -0.30 14.82
CA ASN A 120 7.21 0.82 14.54
C ASN A 120 6.57 2.20 14.77
N ALA A 121 5.24 2.31 14.71
CA ALA A 121 4.52 3.53 15.00
C ALA A 121 4.37 3.73 16.51
N ASP A 122 4.05 2.65 17.24
CA ASP A 122 3.94 2.62 18.69
C ASP A 122 5.27 2.99 19.36
N THR A 123 6.38 2.41 18.89
CA THR A 123 7.73 2.78 19.35
C THR A 123 8.12 4.22 19.07
N LYS A 124 7.48 4.88 18.10
CA LYS A 124 7.65 6.32 17.81
C LYS A 124 6.69 7.21 18.61
N GLY A 125 5.75 6.62 19.35
CA GLY A 125 4.71 7.35 20.09
C GLY A 125 3.64 7.98 19.20
N LEU A 126 3.41 7.44 17.99
CA LEU A 126 2.32 7.87 17.12
C LEU A 126 0.98 7.28 17.60
N ASP A 127 -0.13 7.97 17.35
CA ASP A 127 -1.46 7.46 17.68
C ASP A 127 -1.83 6.28 16.75
N THR A 128 -1.78 5.07 17.30
CA THR A 128 -2.08 3.81 16.60
C THR A 128 -3.53 3.74 16.08
N SER A 129 -4.46 4.46 16.71
CA SER A 129 -5.88 4.45 16.35
C SER A 129 -6.16 5.16 15.04
N ASN A 130 -5.37 6.21 14.75
CA ASN A 130 -5.55 7.09 13.60
C ASN A 130 -4.51 6.91 12.50
N LEU A 131 -3.81 5.78 12.46
CA LEU A 131 -2.87 5.46 11.40
C LEU A 131 -3.56 5.18 10.06
N ILE A 132 -3.01 5.76 9.01
CA ILE A 132 -3.43 5.59 7.61
C ILE A 132 -2.26 5.04 6.80
N VAL A 133 -2.55 4.11 5.89
CA VAL A 133 -1.58 3.63 4.90
C VAL A 133 -1.40 4.70 3.82
N LYS A 134 -0.42 5.59 4.00
CA LYS A 134 -0.16 6.70 3.07
C LYS A 134 0.49 6.23 1.77
N HIS A 135 1.45 5.31 1.89
CA HIS A 135 2.17 4.79 0.75
C HIS A 135 2.38 3.29 0.89
N ILE A 136 2.05 2.55 -0.16
CA ILE A 136 2.41 1.15 -0.29
C ILE A 136 2.84 0.86 -1.72
N GLN A 137 4.03 0.29 -1.85
CA GLN A 137 4.62 -0.03 -3.13
C GLN A 137 5.14 -1.47 -3.13
N VAL A 138 4.92 -2.14 -4.26
CA VAL A 138 5.41 -3.48 -4.51
C VAL A 138 6.23 -3.43 -5.80
N ASN A 139 7.50 -3.83 -5.71
CA ASN A 139 8.45 -3.86 -6.81
C ASN A 139 8.91 -5.30 -7.07
N GLN A 140 9.35 -5.57 -8.30
CA GLN A 140 9.89 -6.88 -8.66
C GLN A 140 11.26 -7.07 -7.98
N ALA A 141 11.50 -8.28 -7.46
CA ALA A 141 12.80 -8.70 -6.98
C ALA A 141 13.48 -9.62 -8.02
N PRO A 142 14.80 -9.86 -7.90
CA PRO A 142 15.52 -10.77 -8.79
C PRO A 142 14.85 -12.15 -8.90
N LYS A 143 14.63 -12.61 -10.13
CA LYS A 143 13.93 -13.86 -10.42
C LYS A 143 14.76 -15.05 -9.99
N GLN A 144 14.14 -16.03 -9.34
CA GLN A 144 14.80 -17.29 -9.01
C GLN A 144 14.52 -18.31 -10.11
N ARG A 145 15.58 -18.86 -10.72
CA ARG A 145 15.47 -19.72 -11.90
C ARG A 145 15.55 -21.20 -11.54
N ARG A 146 14.68 -22.00 -12.17
CA ARG A 146 14.68 -23.47 -12.19
C ARG A 146 14.55 -23.94 -13.64
N ARG A 147 14.73 -25.24 -13.88
CA ARG A 147 14.61 -25.86 -15.20
C ARG A 147 13.30 -26.63 -15.30
N THR A 148 12.69 -26.60 -16.48
CA THR A 148 11.59 -27.49 -16.86
C THR A 148 11.99 -28.25 -18.12
N TYR A 149 12.03 -29.56 -18.02
CA TYR A 149 12.26 -30.44 -19.15
C TYR A 149 11.00 -30.55 -20.00
N ARG A 150 11.18 -30.53 -21.32
CA ARG A 150 10.10 -30.58 -22.31
C ARG A 150 10.39 -31.67 -23.35
N ALA A 151 9.39 -31.96 -24.17
CA ALA A 151 9.51 -32.91 -25.26
C ALA A 151 10.71 -32.60 -26.17
N HIS A 152 11.27 -33.65 -26.78
CA HIS A 152 12.43 -33.59 -27.68
C HIS A 152 13.69 -32.98 -27.04
N GLY A 153 13.91 -33.20 -25.73
CA GLY A 153 15.13 -32.75 -25.04
C GLY A 153 15.22 -31.24 -24.79
N ARG A 154 14.14 -30.48 -25.03
CA ARG A 154 14.12 -29.02 -24.80
C ARG A 154 14.15 -28.69 -23.30
N ILE A 155 14.86 -27.62 -22.93
CA ILE A 155 14.93 -27.13 -21.54
C ILE A 155 14.43 -25.68 -21.49
N ASN A 156 13.28 -25.47 -20.84
CA ASN A 156 12.72 -24.15 -20.63
C ASN A 156 12.98 -23.64 -19.20
N PRO A 157 13.06 -22.32 -18.99
CA PRO A 157 13.18 -21.76 -17.65
C PRO A 157 11.83 -21.77 -16.92
N TYR A 158 11.84 -22.16 -15.65
CA TYR A 158 10.74 -21.94 -14.71
C TYR A 158 11.21 -20.96 -13.65
N MET A 159 10.63 -19.75 -13.66
CA MET A 159 11.09 -18.65 -12.82
C MET A 159 10.08 -18.35 -11.71
N SER A 160 10.56 -18.16 -10.49
CA SER A 160 9.79 -17.50 -9.45
C SER A 160 9.94 -15.99 -9.59
N ASN A 161 8.86 -15.25 -9.35
CA ASN A 161 8.81 -13.79 -9.43
C ASN A 161 8.60 -13.21 -8.03
N PRO A 162 9.64 -13.18 -7.18
CA PRO A 162 9.58 -12.58 -5.85
C PRO A 162 9.39 -11.06 -5.93
N CYS A 163 9.09 -10.43 -4.80
CA CYS A 163 8.90 -8.99 -4.72
C CYS A 163 9.57 -8.34 -3.51
N HIS A 164 9.80 -7.03 -3.63
CA HIS A 164 10.06 -6.13 -2.52
C HIS A 164 8.77 -5.38 -2.21
N ILE A 165 8.39 -5.30 -0.95
CA ILE A 165 7.22 -4.54 -0.48
C ILE A 165 7.74 -3.47 0.46
N GLU A 166 7.35 -2.23 0.24
CA GLU A 166 7.59 -1.14 1.17
C GLU A 166 6.29 -0.43 1.49
N MET A 167 6.15 -0.02 2.75
CA MET A 167 4.98 0.70 3.23
C MET A 167 5.38 1.80 4.21
N ILE A 168 4.58 2.87 4.19
CA ILE A 168 4.71 4.03 5.05
C ILE A 168 3.32 4.33 5.60
N LEU A 169 3.21 4.31 6.93
CA LEU A 169 2.05 4.73 7.68
C LEU A 169 2.26 6.18 8.13
N THR A 170 1.19 6.97 8.15
CA THR A 170 1.18 8.31 8.73
C THR A 170 -0.03 8.45 9.62
N GLU A 171 0.05 9.33 10.60
CA GLU A 171 -1.15 9.78 11.31
C GLU A 171 -2.09 10.48 10.32
N GLY A 172 -3.39 10.19 10.43
CA GLY A 172 -4.41 10.93 9.71
C GLY A 172 -4.60 12.30 10.34
N GLU A 173 -4.59 13.36 9.53
CA GLU A 173 -5.06 14.66 9.99
C GLU A 173 -6.55 14.58 10.30
N GLU A 174 -6.94 14.95 11.52
CA GLU A 174 -8.34 15.19 11.83
C GLU A 174 -8.79 16.44 11.09
N VAL A 175 -9.39 16.26 9.91
CA VAL A 175 -10.04 17.36 9.21
C VAL A 175 -11.29 17.72 10.00
N VAL A 176 -11.15 18.72 10.88
CA VAL A 176 -12.28 19.35 11.57
C VAL A 176 -13.23 19.89 10.50
N GLN A 177 -14.41 19.29 10.40
CA GLN A 177 -15.49 19.79 9.54
C GLN A 177 -15.76 21.24 9.93
N LYS A 178 -15.56 22.18 8.99
CA LYS A 178 -15.95 23.57 9.23
C LYS A 178 -17.43 23.61 9.58
N ALA A 179 -17.78 24.39 10.60
CA ALA A 179 -19.16 24.55 11.03
C ALA A 179 -20.07 24.91 9.84
N PRO A 180 -21.31 24.38 9.76
CA PRO A 180 -22.21 24.57 8.62
C PRO A 180 -22.48 26.05 8.31
N GLU A 181 -22.42 26.92 9.31
CA GLU A 181 -22.59 28.37 9.16
C GLU A 181 -21.50 29.03 8.29
N ALA A 182 -20.26 28.52 8.32
CA ALA A 182 -19.16 29.06 7.54
C ALA A 182 -19.29 28.71 6.04
N VAL A 183 -19.78 27.50 5.73
CA VAL A 183 -20.04 27.05 4.35
C VAL A 183 -21.25 27.77 3.76
N ALA A 184 -22.28 28.01 4.57
CA ALA A 184 -23.46 28.80 4.17
C ALA A 184 -23.10 30.27 3.86
N ARG A 185 -22.18 30.89 4.63
CA ARG A 185 -21.69 32.26 4.37
C ARG A 185 -20.91 32.40 3.07
N GLU A 186 -20.10 31.41 2.69
CA GLU A 186 -19.36 31.42 1.42
C GLU A 186 -20.27 31.12 0.22
N GLY A 187 -21.21 30.17 0.35
CA GLY A 187 -22.17 29.86 -0.71
C GLY A 187 -23.22 30.96 -0.96
N ALA A 188 -23.46 31.85 0.02
CA ALA A 188 -24.41 32.96 -0.10
C ALA A 188 -23.89 34.16 -0.91
N ARG A 189 -22.62 34.17 -1.35
CA ARG A 189 -22.09 35.22 -2.25
C ARG A 189 -22.64 35.02 -3.67
N LEU A 190 -23.85 35.52 -3.90
CA LEU A 190 -24.46 35.60 -5.22
C LEU A 190 -23.58 36.43 -6.17
N ASN A 191 -23.27 35.87 -7.34
CA ASN A 191 -22.58 36.57 -8.43
C ASN A 191 -23.44 37.75 -8.92
N THR A 192 -22.82 38.82 -9.42
CA THR A 192 -23.47 40.05 -9.90
C THR A 192 -24.67 39.78 -10.83
N ARG A 193 -24.56 38.78 -11.73
CA ARG A 193 -25.67 38.34 -12.60
C ARG A 193 -26.83 37.72 -11.82
N GLN A 194 -26.54 36.88 -10.83
CA GLN A 194 -27.56 36.22 -10.00
C GLN A 194 -28.29 37.24 -9.10
N ARG A 195 -27.57 38.26 -8.61
CA ARG A 195 -28.18 39.39 -7.86
C ARG A 195 -29.15 40.19 -8.74
N ALA A 196 -28.71 40.56 -9.95
CA ALA A 196 -29.56 41.29 -10.90
C ALA A 196 -30.83 40.51 -11.27
N GLN A 197 -30.71 39.19 -11.49
CA GLN A 197 -31.85 38.33 -11.82
C GLN A 197 -32.83 38.17 -10.64
N ARG A 198 -32.33 38.11 -9.41
CA ARG A 198 -33.15 38.08 -8.19
C ARG A 198 -33.90 39.40 -7.99
N ASN A 199 -33.23 40.54 -8.16
CA ASN A 199 -33.85 41.86 -8.06
C ASN A 199 -34.93 42.05 -9.13
N ARG A 200 -34.65 41.65 -10.38
CA ARG A 200 -35.63 41.69 -11.46
C ARG A 200 -36.87 40.85 -11.12
N ARG A 201 -36.68 39.60 -10.68
CA ARG A 201 -37.79 38.71 -10.26
C ARG A 201 -38.61 39.28 -9.10
N ALA A 202 -37.98 39.96 -8.15
CA ALA A 202 -38.67 40.59 -7.04
C ALA A 202 -39.54 41.77 -7.49
N ILE A 203 -39.06 42.56 -8.47
CA ILE A 203 -39.82 43.68 -9.05
C ILE A 203 -41.01 43.18 -9.88
N THR A 204 -40.86 42.11 -10.66
CA THR A 204 -41.98 41.56 -11.46
C THR A 204 -43.01 40.77 -10.66
N ALA A 205 -42.72 40.42 -9.41
CA ALA A 205 -43.63 39.66 -8.55
C ALA A 205 -44.47 40.54 -7.60
N ALA A 206 -44.23 41.86 -7.60
CA ALA A 206 -45.04 42.88 -6.92
C ALA A 206 -46.03 43.48 -7.92
#